data_AF-A0A4Z0MQA5-F1
#
_entry.id   AF-A0A4Z0MQA5-F1
#
_cell.length_a   1.000
_cell.length_b   1.000
_cell.length_c   1.000
_cell.angle_alpha   90.00
_cell.angle_beta   90.00
_cell.angle_gamma   90.00
#
_symmetry.space_group_name_H-M   'P 1'
#
loop_
_entity.id
_entity.type
_entity.pdbx_description
1 polymer ?
#
loop_
_entity_poly.entity_id
_entity_poly.type
_entity_poly.pdbx_seq_one_letter_code
_entity_poly.pdbx_strand_id
1 'polypeptide(L)'
;MPGEIKYIGYEPLPARSNSRYPYLRWPAAGKRVPVKFPRAGRSANRGYCEAAFVEHLRRFFPKSGPVRVLDNHHLPTANASRPYEPDVALLHERNGLNLFLNVEIDEPYDGANRLPTHCQGDDDSRDNFFTSRGWVVLRFAEIQVHQQPEACCAVIAHLIARLDPTYQIPETLLSVGTPAGVAVWDVVQAQKWAKARYREQYLGIIDFGRYESSGVGPAAEPLPIEAEIEKLVAQATPLPPPPKPGTLQKANPDPRRSALSFDADAHQYYINGQPAVAVSTLVSRFFPEFDTEYWSAYKAAQRGCTPEEVAQEWADKAAASSRAGTALHQQIEDFYNQGTPATGSEFAHFLSFHRAFSHLVPHRTEWQVYSEELMLAGTLDFVARNTDGTVSIYDWKRSHKVVDAAGQVQLNRYQTAEGPLGDLPDCSFSHYTLQQNMYKWLLETNYGCRVRDMHLVVLHPDYDRYHLVPVPERPAHVARMLDVVRAKR
;
A
#
# COMPACT_ATOMS: atom_id res chain seq x y z
N MET A 1 -14.96 22.89 27.47
CA MET A 1 -14.06 21.87 28.03
C MET A 1 -13.79 20.87 26.91
N PRO A 2 -12.54 20.61 26.50
CA PRO A 2 -12.26 19.44 25.69
C PRO A 2 -12.84 18.22 26.41
N GLY A 3 -13.55 17.34 25.70
CA GLY A 3 -14.10 16.12 26.30
C GLY A 3 -13.01 15.26 26.92
N GLU A 4 -13.35 14.45 27.92
CA GLU A 4 -12.42 13.52 28.54
C GLU A 4 -12.00 12.42 27.53
N ILE A 5 -10.70 12.11 27.46
CA ILE A 5 -10.20 11.00 26.63
C ILE A 5 -10.73 9.68 27.19
N LYS A 6 -11.46 8.93 26.36
CA LYS A 6 -11.86 7.56 26.68
C LYS A 6 -10.77 6.57 26.30
N TYR A 7 -10.78 5.43 26.97
CA TYR A 7 -9.87 4.32 26.74
C TYR A 7 -10.67 3.03 26.58
N ILE A 8 -10.09 2.02 25.93
CA ILE A 8 -10.68 0.69 25.88
C ILE A 8 -10.93 0.17 27.31
N GLY A 9 -12.10 -0.43 27.54
CA GLY A 9 -12.53 -0.95 28.84
C GLY A 9 -12.51 -2.47 28.92
N TYR A 10 -11.85 -3.15 27.99
CA TYR A 10 -11.72 -4.60 27.90
C TYR A 10 -10.25 -4.97 27.74
N GLU A 11 -9.90 -6.21 28.13
CA GLU A 11 -8.59 -6.77 27.80
C GLU A 11 -8.64 -7.38 26.39
N PRO A 12 -7.74 -6.99 25.48
CA PRO A 12 -7.59 -7.64 24.18
C PRO A 12 -7.42 -9.15 24.29
N LEU A 13 -8.12 -9.90 23.44
CA LEU A 13 -7.95 -11.36 23.39
C LEU A 13 -6.61 -11.72 22.72
N PRO A 14 -6.04 -12.91 23.00
CA PRO A 14 -4.82 -13.36 22.36
C PRO A 14 -4.95 -13.31 20.83
N ALA A 15 -3.92 -12.77 20.17
CA ALA A 15 -3.86 -12.72 18.72
C ALA A 15 -3.96 -14.14 18.14
N ARG A 16 -4.76 -14.27 17.08
CA ARG A 16 -4.88 -15.51 16.30
C ARG A 16 -4.21 -15.32 14.95
N SER A 17 -4.00 -16.42 14.24
CA SER A 17 -3.52 -16.35 12.86
C SER A 17 -4.48 -15.53 12.00
N ASN A 18 -3.94 -14.58 11.24
CA ASN A 18 -4.67 -13.81 10.23
C ASN A 18 -4.60 -14.48 8.85
N SER A 19 -4.34 -15.79 8.79
CA SER A 19 -4.24 -16.54 7.53
C SER A 19 -5.60 -16.97 6.96
N ARG A 20 -6.70 -16.80 7.72
CA ARG A 20 -8.06 -17.16 7.27
C ARG A 20 -9.11 -16.19 7.82
N TYR A 21 -10.08 -15.84 6.98
CA TYR A 21 -11.29 -15.12 7.36
C TYR A 21 -12.32 -16.03 8.07
N PRO A 22 -13.13 -15.49 9.01
CA PRO A 22 -12.95 -14.16 9.59
C PRO A 22 -11.73 -14.12 10.51
N TYR A 23 -11.02 -13.00 10.52
CA TYR A 23 -9.94 -12.75 11.47
C TYR A 23 -10.09 -11.41 12.17
N LEU A 24 -9.39 -11.27 13.29
CA LEU A 24 -9.46 -10.11 14.18
C LEU A 24 -8.07 -9.55 14.41
N ARG A 25 -7.94 -8.22 14.37
CA ARG A 25 -6.81 -7.48 14.91
C ARG A 25 -7.27 -6.64 16.10
N TRP A 26 -6.51 -6.74 17.18
CA TRP A 26 -6.82 -6.09 18.45
C TRP A 26 -5.92 -4.89 18.72
N PRO A 27 -6.40 -3.91 19.50
CA PRO A 27 -5.51 -2.98 20.20
C PRO A 27 -4.45 -3.73 21.01
N ALA A 28 -3.30 -3.10 21.22
CA ALA A 28 -2.20 -3.71 21.98
C ALA A 28 -2.60 -4.06 23.43
N ALA A 29 -2.41 -5.32 23.82
CA ALA A 29 -2.72 -5.83 25.16
C ALA A 29 -1.90 -5.14 26.28
N GLY A 30 -2.46 -5.09 27.50
CA GLY A 30 -1.81 -4.48 28.66
C GLY A 30 -1.51 -2.98 28.56
N LYS A 31 -2.01 -2.28 27.52
CA LYS A 31 -1.85 -0.84 27.34
C LYS A 31 -3.19 -0.12 27.49
N ARG A 32 -3.15 1.06 28.10
CA ARG A 32 -4.30 1.97 28.16
C ARG A 32 -4.44 2.69 26.81
N VAL A 33 -5.05 2.03 25.82
CA VAL A 33 -5.18 2.56 24.45
C VAL A 33 -6.31 3.60 24.38
N PRO A 34 -6.04 4.84 23.92
CA PRO A 34 -7.08 5.84 23.79
C PRO A 34 -8.04 5.49 22.64
N VAL A 35 -9.32 5.84 22.80
CA VAL A 35 -10.34 5.59 21.78
C VAL A 35 -10.55 6.86 20.96
N LYS A 36 -10.25 6.78 19.65
CA LYS A 36 -10.60 7.85 18.71
C LYS A 36 -12.04 7.64 18.24
N PHE A 37 -12.87 8.66 18.46
CA PHE A 37 -14.28 8.61 18.07
C PHE A 37 -14.44 8.81 16.56
N PRO A 38 -15.38 8.10 15.92
CA PRO A 38 -15.69 8.33 14.51
C PRO A 38 -16.49 9.62 14.34
N ARG A 39 -16.40 10.23 13.17
CA ARG A 39 -17.22 11.36 12.74
C ARG A 39 -18.23 10.93 11.69
N ALA A 40 -19.38 11.60 11.66
CA ALA A 40 -20.38 11.37 10.62
C ALA A 40 -19.89 11.89 9.26
N GLY A 41 -20.23 11.17 8.20
CA GLY A 41 -19.85 11.46 6.82
C GLY A 41 -19.05 10.34 6.20
N ARG A 42 -19.16 10.22 4.88
CA ARG A 42 -18.45 9.26 4.04
C ARG A 42 -18.02 9.93 2.74
N SER A 43 -16.80 9.69 2.28
CA SER A 43 -16.25 10.21 1.03
C SER A 43 -16.35 9.19 -0.11
N ALA A 44 -16.37 7.90 0.20
CA ALA A 44 -16.26 6.84 -0.79
C ALA A 44 -17.60 6.17 -1.17
N ASN A 45 -17.59 5.53 -2.34
CA ASN A 45 -18.58 4.54 -2.74
C ASN A 45 -18.51 3.30 -1.85
N ARG A 46 -19.65 2.66 -1.62
CA ARG A 46 -19.73 1.39 -0.90
C ARG A 46 -19.31 0.22 -1.79
N GLY A 47 -18.62 -0.75 -1.21
CA GLY A 47 -18.44 -2.08 -1.76
C GLY A 47 -19.77 -2.76 -2.05
N TYR A 48 -19.74 -3.73 -2.97
CA TYR A 48 -20.93 -4.32 -3.57
C TYR A 48 -21.88 -4.95 -2.53
N CYS A 49 -21.33 -5.65 -1.52
CA CYS A 49 -22.12 -6.32 -0.49
C CYS A 49 -22.44 -5.46 0.75
N GLU A 50 -21.80 -4.30 0.93
CA GLU A 50 -21.91 -3.53 2.18
C GLU A 50 -23.35 -3.14 2.52
N ALA A 51 -24.08 -2.57 1.55
CA ALA A 51 -25.43 -2.07 1.80
C ALA A 51 -26.38 -3.19 2.24
N ALA A 52 -26.31 -4.36 1.59
CA ALA A 52 -27.10 -5.52 1.95
C ALA A 52 -26.71 -6.05 3.34
N PHE A 53 -25.41 -6.11 3.65
CA PHE A 53 -24.95 -6.60 4.94
C PHE A 53 -25.34 -5.68 6.11
N VAL A 54 -25.33 -4.36 5.91
CA VAL A 54 -25.81 -3.40 6.90
C VAL A 54 -27.27 -3.66 7.28
N GLU A 55 -28.13 -4.04 6.33
CA GLU A 55 -29.52 -4.39 6.64
C GLU A 55 -29.61 -5.67 7.48
N HIS A 56 -28.78 -6.68 7.23
CA HIS A 56 -28.66 -7.84 8.10
C HIS A 56 -28.19 -7.46 9.51
N LEU A 57 -27.17 -6.61 9.63
CA LEU A 57 -26.68 -6.15 10.93
C LEU A 57 -27.77 -5.38 11.69
N ARG A 58 -28.50 -4.48 11.03
CA ARG A 58 -29.57 -3.70 11.67
C ARG A 58 -30.73 -4.57 12.20
N ARG A 59 -30.96 -5.74 11.61
CA ARG A 59 -31.94 -6.72 12.10
C ARG A 59 -31.55 -7.32 13.45
N PHE A 60 -30.26 -7.60 13.65
CA PHE A 60 -29.76 -8.25 14.88
C PHE A 60 -29.19 -7.26 15.91
N PHE A 61 -28.80 -6.06 15.48
CA PHE A 61 -28.29 -4.97 16.31
C PHE A 61 -29.16 -3.71 16.09
N PRO A 62 -30.42 -3.72 16.57
CA PRO A 62 -31.35 -2.63 16.31
C PRO A 62 -30.94 -1.34 17.02
N LYS A 63 -31.38 -0.18 16.50
CA LYS A 63 -31.06 1.15 17.07
C LYS A 63 -31.46 1.33 18.54
N SER A 64 -32.48 0.62 19.01
CA SER A 64 -32.91 0.62 20.42
C SER A 64 -32.01 -0.21 21.33
N GLY A 65 -31.14 -1.03 20.75
CA GLY A 65 -30.25 -1.94 21.45
C GLY A 65 -28.98 -1.27 22.01
N PRO A 66 -28.12 -2.07 22.67
CA PRO A 66 -26.87 -1.59 23.27
C PRO A 66 -25.75 -1.34 22.26
N VAL A 67 -25.88 -1.84 21.03
CA VAL A 67 -24.86 -1.78 19.97
C VAL A 67 -25.39 -0.91 18.84
N ARG A 68 -24.63 0.12 18.45
CA ARG A 68 -24.99 1.00 17.33
C ARG A 68 -24.25 0.58 16.07
N VAL A 69 -24.99 0.36 14.98
CA VAL A 69 -24.44 0.10 13.64
C VAL A 69 -24.36 1.41 12.87
N LEU A 70 -23.16 1.76 12.39
CA LEU A 70 -22.84 2.97 11.67
C LEU A 70 -22.19 2.63 10.32
N ASP A 71 -22.75 3.13 9.21
CA ASP A 71 -22.35 2.82 7.83
C ASP A 71 -22.00 4.08 7.01
N ASN A 72 -21.91 5.22 7.69
CA ASN A 72 -21.65 6.54 7.12
C ASN A 72 -20.78 7.37 8.07
N HIS A 73 -19.68 6.77 8.50
CA HIS A 73 -18.77 7.35 9.48
C HIS A 73 -17.32 7.07 9.09
N HIS A 74 -16.42 7.90 9.58
CA HIS A 74 -14.98 7.80 9.30
C HIS A 74 -14.14 8.19 10.52
N LEU A 75 -12.88 7.80 10.53
CA LEU A 75 -11.87 8.29 11.48
C LEU A 75 -11.02 9.37 10.78
N PRO A 76 -11.01 10.61 11.27
CA PRO A 76 -10.12 11.65 10.75
C PRO A 76 -8.67 11.21 10.83
N THR A 77 -7.85 11.61 9.86
CA THR A 77 -6.39 11.50 9.94
C THR A 77 -5.77 12.89 10.14
N ALA A 78 -4.46 12.96 10.40
CA ALA A 78 -3.75 14.24 10.46
C ALA A 78 -3.85 15.02 9.12
N ASN A 79 -4.05 14.30 8.01
CA ASN A 79 -4.43 14.88 6.74
C ASN A 79 -5.96 14.85 6.63
N ALA A 80 -6.62 15.88 7.17
CA ALA A 80 -8.08 15.95 7.27
C ALA A 80 -8.85 15.73 5.95
N SER A 81 -8.19 15.82 4.79
CA SER A 81 -8.74 15.50 3.47
C SER A 81 -8.94 13.99 3.21
N ARG A 82 -8.46 13.11 4.10
CA ARG A 82 -8.42 11.66 3.90
C ARG A 82 -8.66 10.90 5.19
N PRO A 83 -9.90 10.83 5.66
CA PRO A 83 -10.21 9.98 6.79
C PRO A 83 -10.19 8.49 6.38
N TYR A 84 -10.00 7.60 7.35
CA TYR A 84 -10.20 6.16 7.14
C TYR A 84 -11.66 5.81 7.39
N GLU A 85 -12.30 5.19 6.41
CA GLU A 85 -13.72 4.85 6.46
C GLU A 85 -13.89 3.35 6.63
N PRO A 86 -14.37 2.84 7.78
CA PRO A 86 -14.72 1.44 7.92
C PRO A 86 -15.90 1.10 7.02
N ASP A 87 -15.96 -0.12 6.46
CA ASP A 87 -17.14 -0.54 5.68
C ASP A 87 -18.40 -0.50 6.56
N VAL A 88 -18.30 -1.04 7.77
CA VAL A 88 -19.30 -0.89 8.82
C VAL A 88 -18.65 -0.75 10.20
N ALA A 89 -19.08 0.23 10.98
CA ALA A 89 -18.68 0.36 12.38
C ALA A 89 -19.77 -0.12 13.34
N LEU A 90 -19.40 -0.93 14.35
CA LEU A 90 -20.28 -1.26 15.47
C LEU A 90 -19.73 -0.71 16.78
N LEU A 91 -20.53 0.09 17.47
CA LEU A 91 -20.12 0.77 18.70
C LEU A 91 -20.92 0.26 19.89
N HIS A 92 -20.22 -0.17 20.94
CA HIS A 92 -20.79 -0.61 22.20
C HIS A 92 -20.08 0.06 23.39
N GLU A 93 -20.67 1.16 23.86
CA GLU A 93 -20.09 2.06 24.88
C GLU A 93 -20.70 1.89 26.29
N ARG A 94 -21.42 0.79 26.56
CA ARG A 94 -22.06 0.60 27.87
C ARG A 94 -21.04 0.19 28.93
N ASN A 95 -21.31 0.55 30.18
CA ASN A 95 -20.57 0.09 31.36
C ASN A 95 -19.05 0.34 31.29
N GLY A 96 -18.61 1.38 30.57
CA GLY A 96 -17.19 1.70 30.40
C GLY A 96 -16.44 0.79 29.43
N LEU A 97 -17.10 -0.14 28.74
CA LEU A 97 -16.45 -1.09 27.82
C LEU A 97 -15.74 -0.38 26.66
N ASN A 98 -16.37 0.65 26.08
CA ASN A 98 -15.86 1.39 24.93
C ASN A 98 -15.35 0.48 23.80
N LEU A 99 -16.18 -0.46 23.35
CA LEU A 99 -15.86 -1.35 22.23
C LEU A 99 -16.25 -0.69 20.90
N PHE A 100 -15.27 -0.51 20.03
CA PHE A 100 -15.42 0.07 18.69
C PHE A 100 -14.92 -0.97 17.69
N LEU A 101 -15.83 -1.58 16.93
CA LEU A 101 -15.51 -2.57 15.92
C LEU A 101 -15.49 -1.89 14.55
N ASN A 102 -14.37 -2.01 13.84
CA ASN A 102 -14.28 -1.81 12.40
C ASN A 102 -14.53 -3.16 11.73
N VAL A 103 -15.67 -3.31 11.04
CA VAL A 103 -15.97 -4.50 10.25
C VAL A 103 -15.68 -4.19 8.80
N GLU A 104 -14.70 -4.89 8.22
CA GLU A 104 -14.31 -4.79 6.81
C GLU A 104 -14.78 -6.02 6.04
N ILE A 105 -15.12 -5.82 4.76
CA ILE A 105 -15.63 -6.81 3.83
C ILE A 105 -14.66 -6.86 2.65
N ASP A 106 -13.77 -7.85 2.66
CA ASP A 106 -12.66 -7.90 1.72
C ASP A 106 -13.05 -8.66 0.44
N GLU A 107 -12.98 -8.00 -0.70
CA GLU A 107 -13.00 -8.65 -2.02
C GLU A 107 -11.59 -9.02 -2.54
N PRO A 108 -11.45 -10.08 -3.37
CA PRO A 108 -10.13 -10.45 -3.90
C PRO A 108 -9.58 -9.55 -5.00
N TYR A 109 -10.44 -8.80 -5.71
CA TYR A 109 -10.04 -7.87 -6.76
C TYR A 109 -11.12 -6.82 -6.95
N ASP A 110 -10.76 -5.61 -7.38
CA ASP A 110 -11.73 -4.52 -7.57
C ASP A 110 -12.67 -4.79 -8.76
N GLY A 111 -13.91 -4.33 -8.68
CA GLY A 111 -14.92 -4.61 -9.70
C GLY A 111 -14.71 -3.88 -11.04
N ALA A 112 -13.97 -2.77 -11.04
CA ALA A 112 -13.83 -1.90 -12.21
C ALA A 112 -12.70 -2.34 -13.15
N ASN A 113 -11.54 -2.62 -12.58
CA ASN A 113 -10.31 -2.92 -13.30
C ASN A 113 -9.84 -4.37 -13.10
N ARG A 114 -10.48 -5.10 -12.17
CA ARG A 114 -10.07 -6.45 -11.74
C ARG A 114 -8.63 -6.51 -11.25
N LEU A 115 -8.14 -5.45 -10.64
CA LEU A 115 -6.83 -5.45 -10.00
C LEU A 115 -6.96 -6.05 -8.60
N PRO A 116 -5.98 -6.86 -8.16
CA PRO A 116 -5.93 -7.39 -6.80
C PRO A 116 -6.10 -6.33 -5.72
N THR A 117 -6.73 -6.75 -4.62
CA THR A 117 -6.95 -5.94 -3.42
C THR A 117 -7.12 -6.85 -2.20
N HIS A 118 -6.85 -6.30 -1.02
CA HIS A 118 -6.91 -7.03 0.26
C HIS A 118 -6.06 -8.30 0.26
N CYS A 119 -4.92 -8.26 -0.44
CA CYS A 119 -3.95 -9.34 -0.44
C CYS A 119 -3.19 -9.35 0.89
N GLN A 120 -2.55 -10.48 1.20
CA GLN A 120 -1.73 -10.64 2.40
C GLN A 120 -0.76 -9.45 2.60
N GLY A 121 -0.93 -8.72 3.70
CA GLY A 121 -0.09 -7.57 4.08
C GLY A 121 -0.55 -6.20 3.56
N ASP A 122 -1.48 -6.14 2.59
CA ASP A 122 -1.96 -4.87 2.01
C ASP A 122 -2.60 -3.94 3.06
N ASP A 123 -3.29 -4.54 4.02
CA ASP A 123 -4.16 -3.87 4.98
C ASP A 123 -3.52 -3.61 6.34
N ASP A 124 -2.29 -4.08 6.57
CA ASP A 124 -1.62 -4.04 7.86
C ASP A 124 -1.49 -2.61 8.42
N SER A 125 -1.10 -1.67 7.55
CA SER A 125 -0.97 -0.25 7.90
C SER A 125 -2.31 0.38 8.29
N ARG A 126 -3.40 0.03 7.58
CA ARG A 126 -4.76 0.48 7.87
C ARG A 126 -5.24 -0.10 9.20
N ASP A 127 -5.04 -1.40 9.42
CA ASP A 127 -5.45 -2.05 10.66
C ASP A 127 -4.67 -1.52 11.87
N ASN A 128 -3.38 -1.23 11.70
CA ASN A 128 -2.56 -0.59 12.73
C ASN A 128 -3.07 0.82 13.06
N PHE A 129 -3.56 1.58 12.07
CA PHE A 129 -4.17 2.88 12.31
C PHE A 129 -5.41 2.77 13.22
N PHE A 130 -6.32 1.83 12.97
CA PHE A 130 -7.51 1.61 13.79
C PHE A 130 -7.17 1.08 15.19
N THR A 131 -6.35 0.03 15.26
CA THR A 131 -6.02 -0.65 16.52
C THR A 131 -5.22 0.22 17.50
N SER A 132 -4.31 1.06 17.00
CA SER A 132 -3.62 2.07 17.84
C SER A 132 -4.56 3.15 18.39
N ARG A 133 -5.77 3.27 17.85
CA ARG A 133 -6.81 4.24 18.23
C ARG A 133 -8.00 3.59 18.94
N GLY A 134 -7.80 2.39 19.49
CA GLY A 134 -8.76 1.71 20.35
C GLY A 134 -9.86 0.94 19.62
N TRP A 135 -9.73 0.74 18.31
CA TRP A 135 -10.67 -0.05 17.52
C TRP A 135 -10.21 -1.49 17.38
N VAL A 136 -11.14 -2.44 17.40
CA VAL A 136 -10.89 -3.82 16.95
C VAL A 136 -11.24 -3.90 15.48
N VAL A 137 -10.37 -4.47 14.65
CA VAL A 137 -10.67 -4.71 13.23
C VAL A 137 -11.10 -6.16 13.06
N LEU A 138 -12.28 -6.38 12.50
CA LEU A 138 -12.84 -7.68 12.15
C LEU A 138 -13.03 -7.72 10.64
N ARG A 139 -12.36 -8.66 9.97
CA ARG A 139 -12.42 -8.77 8.52
C ARG A 139 -13.16 -10.04 8.12
N PHE A 140 -14.09 -9.91 7.18
CA PHE A 140 -14.75 -11.02 6.50
C PHE A 140 -14.36 -11.03 5.02
N ALA A 141 -14.28 -12.20 4.41
CA ALA A 141 -14.26 -12.25 2.95
C ALA A 141 -15.66 -11.91 2.39
N GLU A 142 -15.73 -11.18 1.28
CA GLU A 142 -17.00 -10.78 0.63
C GLU A 142 -17.92 -12.00 0.40
N ILE A 143 -17.37 -13.15 0.00
CA ILE A 143 -18.15 -14.38 -0.20
C ILE A 143 -18.82 -14.89 1.09
N GLN A 144 -18.20 -14.69 2.27
CA GLN A 144 -18.82 -15.07 3.55
C GLN A 144 -20.00 -14.16 3.86
N VAL A 145 -19.84 -12.85 3.62
CA VAL A 145 -20.91 -11.88 3.80
C VAL A 145 -22.06 -12.13 2.84
N HIS A 146 -21.75 -12.42 1.57
CA HIS A 146 -22.75 -12.66 0.53
C HIS A 146 -23.54 -13.96 0.78
N GLN A 147 -22.86 -15.07 1.07
CA GLN A 147 -23.49 -16.39 1.14
C GLN A 147 -23.94 -16.79 2.55
N GLN A 148 -23.34 -16.21 3.60
CA GLN A 148 -23.57 -16.58 5.00
C GLN A 148 -23.69 -15.32 5.92
N PRO A 149 -24.54 -14.33 5.61
CA PRO A 149 -24.60 -13.06 6.35
C PRO A 149 -25.01 -13.25 7.83
N GLU A 150 -25.93 -14.16 8.13
CA GLU A 150 -26.34 -14.44 9.52
C GLU A 150 -25.21 -15.05 10.34
N ALA A 151 -24.38 -15.91 9.73
CA ALA A 151 -23.21 -16.47 10.39
C ALA A 151 -22.15 -15.39 10.69
N CYS A 152 -21.99 -14.42 9.79
CA CYS A 152 -21.14 -13.25 10.05
C CYS A 152 -21.69 -12.39 11.21
N CYS A 153 -23.01 -12.19 11.28
CA CYS A 153 -23.66 -11.53 12.41
C CYS A 153 -23.48 -12.30 13.73
N ALA A 154 -23.56 -13.64 13.70
CA ALA A 154 -23.33 -14.50 14.85
C ALA A 154 -21.90 -14.34 15.40
N VAL A 155 -20.89 -14.29 14.52
CA VAL A 155 -19.49 -14.02 14.92
C VAL A 155 -19.38 -12.71 15.71
N ILE A 156 -20.01 -11.64 15.22
CA ILE A 156 -20.02 -10.33 15.90
C ILE A 156 -20.75 -10.41 17.25
N ALA A 157 -21.93 -11.03 17.30
CA ALA A 157 -22.71 -11.14 18.53
C ALA A 157 -21.98 -11.96 19.60
N HIS A 158 -21.35 -13.08 19.22
CA HIS A 158 -20.52 -13.87 20.11
C HIS A 158 -19.26 -13.13 20.56
N LEU A 159 -18.62 -12.33 19.69
CA LEU A 159 -17.50 -11.49 20.08
C LEU A 159 -17.91 -10.49 21.17
N ILE A 160 -19.03 -9.80 20.98
CA ILE A 160 -19.55 -8.82 21.96
C ILE A 160 -19.88 -9.53 23.27
N ALA A 161 -20.60 -10.66 23.24
CA ALA A 161 -20.95 -11.43 24.45
C ALA A 161 -19.73 -11.92 25.25
N ARG A 162 -18.59 -12.15 24.58
CA ARG A 162 -17.34 -12.53 25.25
C ARG A 162 -16.68 -11.36 25.99
N LEU A 163 -16.92 -10.13 25.56
CA LEU A 163 -16.34 -8.92 26.15
C LEU A 163 -17.31 -8.23 27.14
N ASP A 164 -18.62 -8.32 26.89
CA ASP A 164 -19.69 -7.89 27.78
C ASP A 164 -20.56 -9.09 28.17
N PRO A 165 -20.36 -9.68 29.36
CA PRO A 165 -21.18 -10.77 29.87
C PRO A 165 -22.66 -10.43 30.05
N THR A 166 -23.03 -9.13 30.04
CA THR A 166 -24.42 -8.68 30.13
C THR A 166 -25.12 -8.61 28.77
N TYR A 167 -24.37 -8.72 27.67
CA TYR A 167 -24.91 -8.72 26.32
C TYR A 167 -25.62 -10.04 26.02
N GLN A 168 -26.90 -9.95 25.66
CA GLN A 168 -27.70 -11.10 25.25
C GLN A 168 -27.65 -11.27 23.74
N ILE A 169 -27.14 -12.42 23.30
CA ILE A 169 -27.12 -12.79 21.88
C ILE A 169 -28.57 -13.04 21.41
N PRO A 170 -29.00 -12.49 20.25
CA PRO A 170 -30.29 -12.82 19.67
C PRO A 170 -30.48 -14.34 19.52
N GLU A 171 -31.62 -14.86 19.95
CA GLU A 171 -31.89 -16.32 19.99
C GLU A 171 -31.67 -17.00 18.63
N THR A 172 -32.07 -16.33 17.56
CA THR A 172 -31.88 -16.80 16.19
C THR A 172 -30.41 -16.96 15.78
N LEU A 173 -29.48 -16.26 16.43
CA LEU A 173 -28.04 -16.37 16.16
C LEU A 173 -27.35 -17.42 17.04
N LEU A 174 -27.96 -17.89 18.13
CA LEU A 174 -27.35 -18.87 19.04
C LEU A 174 -27.11 -20.23 18.38
N SER A 175 -27.99 -20.62 17.45
CA SER A 175 -27.91 -21.87 16.71
C SER A 175 -27.15 -21.73 15.38
N VAL A 176 -26.80 -20.51 14.98
CA VAL A 176 -26.11 -20.25 13.72
C VAL A 176 -24.63 -20.56 13.90
N GLY A 177 -24.10 -21.40 13.01
CA GLY A 177 -22.69 -21.75 13.01
C GLY A 177 -21.77 -20.58 12.64
N THR A 178 -20.46 -20.82 12.66
CA THR A 178 -19.49 -19.88 12.10
C THR A 178 -19.44 -19.98 10.57
N PRO A 179 -19.21 -18.87 9.84
CA PRO A 179 -19.12 -18.93 8.39
C PRO A 179 -17.93 -19.81 7.97
N ALA A 180 -18.08 -20.51 6.85
CA ALA A 180 -17.00 -21.32 6.29
C ALA A 180 -15.72 -20.48 6.13
N GLY A 181 -14.61 -20.93 6.71
CA GLY A 181 -13.38 -20.14 6.72
C GLY A 181 -12.75 -20.02 5.33
N VAL A 182 -12.31 -18.83 4.95
CA VAL A 182 -11.68 -18.54 3.65
C VAL A 182 -10.22 -18.22 3.88
N ALA A 183 -9.28 -18.82 3.13
CA ALA A 183 -7.87 -18.44 3.23
C ALA A 183 -7.67 -16.99 2.77
N VAL A 184 -6.85 -16.22 3.47
CA VAL A 184 -6.44 -14.90 2.98
C VAL A 184 -5.59 -15.10 1.72
N TRP A 185 -5.97 -14.45 0.64
CA TRP A 185 -5.36 -14.63 -0.67
C TRP A 185 -4.12 -13.75 -0.86
N ASP A 186 -3.19 -14.23 -1.66
CA ASP A 186 -2.08 -13.43 -2.17
C ASP A 186 -2.45 -12.78 -3.53
N VAL A 187 -1.51 -12.03 -4.09
CA VAL A 187 -1.69 -11.34 -5.39
C VAL A 187 -1.88 -12.34 -6.53
N VAL A 188 -1.13 -13.45 -6.53
CA VAL A 188 -1.20 -14.49 -7.57
C VAL A 188 -2.60 -15.11 -7.62
N GLN A 189 -3.13 -15.50 -6.46
CA GLN A 189 -4.45 -16.11 -6.35
C GLN A 189 -5.56 -15.12 -6.69
N ALA A 190 -5.44 -13.87 -6.27
CA ALA A 190 -6.36 -12.80 -6.67
C ALA A 190 -6.37 -12.60 -8.19
N GLN A 191 -5.21 -12.59 -8.86
CA GLN A 191 -5.12 -12.48 -10.33
C GLN A 191 -5.73 -13.71 -11.04
N LYS A 192 -5.53 -14.91 -10.51
CA LYS A 192 -6.18 -16.14 -11.02
C LYS A 192 -7.71 -16.03 -10.91
N TRP A 193 -8.21 -15.58 -9.77
CA TRP A 193 -9.65 -15.37 -9.55
C TRP A 193 -10.22 -14.25 -10.41
N ALA A 194 -9.49 -13.16 -10.63
CA ALA A 194 -9.87 -12.08 -11.54
C ALA A 194 -10.05 -12.59 -12.98
N LYS A 195 -9.10 -13.40 -13.48
CA LYS A 195 -9.18 -14.04 -14.81
C LYS A 195 -10.36 -15.01 -14.91
N ALA A 196 -10.66 -15.73 -13.83
CA ALA A 196 -11.79 -16.65 -13.76
C ALA A 196 -13.13 -15.95 -13.53
N ARG A 197 -13.17 -14.63 -13.27
CA ARG A 197 -14.38 -13.89 -12.87
C ARG A 197 -15.05 -14.49 -11.61
N TYR A 198 -14.23 -14.90 -10.65
CA TYR A 198 -14.67 -15.63 -9.46
C TYR A 198 -15.71 -14.87 -8.63
N ARG A 199 -15.53 -13.56 -8.42
CA ARG A 199 -16.52 -12.70 -7.75
C ARG A 199 -17.84 -12.68 -8.50
N GLU A 200 -17.79 -12.41 -9.80
CA GLU A 200 -19.00 -12.38 -10.63
C GLU A 200 -19.78 -13.70 -10.55
N GLN A 201 -19.08 -14.85 -10.53
CA GLN A 201 -19.69 -16.17 -10.38
C GLN A 201 -20.43 -16.34 -9.05
N TYR A 202 -19.79 -16.05 -7.91
CA TYR A 202 -20.43 -16.28 -6.62
C TYR A 202 -21.46 -15.21 -6.25
N LEU A 203 -21.36 -14.00 -6.81
CA LEU A 203 -22.34 -12.93 -6.67
C LEU A 203 -23.54 -13.09 -7.61
N GLY A 204 -23.44 -13.96 -8.62
CA GLY A 204 -24.49 -14.17 -9.62
C GLY A 204 -24.69 -12.98 -10.57
N ILE A 205 -23.62 -12.23 -10.85
CA ILE A 205 -23.66 -11.05 -11.74
C ILE A 205 -22.86 -11.28 -13.02
N ILE A 206 -23.17 -10.53 -14.08
CA ILE A 206 -22.39 -10.56 -15.31
C ILE A 206 -21.16 -9.66 -15.16
N ASP A 207 -21.33 -8.43 -14.71
CA ASP A 207 -20.26 -7.47 -14.42
C ASP A 207 -20.72 -6.48 -13.33
N PHE A 208 -19.77 -5.68 -12.82
CA PHE A 208 -20.01 -4.69 -11.76
C PHE A 208 -20.55 -3.34 -12.30
N GLY A 209 -20.77 -3.20 -13.60
CA GLY A 209 -21.14 -1.93 -14.23
C GLY A 209 -20.03 -0.87 -14.17
N ARG A 210 -20.43 0.38 -14.44
CA ARG A 210 -19.55 1.55 -14.30
C ARG A 210 -19.68 2.12 -12.89
N TYR A 211 -18.56 2.38 -12.25
CA TYR A 211 -18.50 3.15 -11.01
C TYR A 211 -18.61 4.64 -11.34
N GLU A 212 -19.57 5.34 -10.74
CA GLU A 212 -19.55 6.81 -10.69
C GLU A 212 -18.71 7.21 -9.47
N SER A 213 -17.62 7.95 -9.65
CA SER A 213 -16.86 8.44 -8.49
C SER A 213 -17.66 9.55 -7.80
N SER A 214 -18.06 9.34 -6.55
CA SER A 214 -18.45 10.44 -5.68
C SER A 214 -17.20 11.25 -5.33
N GLY A 215 -17.27 12.58 -5.47
CA GLY A 215 -16.14 13.46 -5.12
C GLY A 215 -15.82 13.40 -3.63
N VAL A 216 -14.57 13.74 -3.28
CA VAL A 216 -14.10 13.80 -1.90
C VAL A 216 -14.84 14.92 -1.15
N GLY A 217 -15.48 14.58 -0.03
CA GLY A 217 -16.10 15.57 0.86
C GLY A 217 -15.07 16.51 1.50
N PRO A 218 -15.49 17.68 2.01
CA PRO A 218 -14.58 18.63 2.63
C PRO A 218 -13.87 18.00 3.84
N ALA A 219 -12.61 18.38 4.02
CA ALA A 219 -11.80 17.96 5.15
C ALA A 219 -12.47 18.35 6.48
N ALA A 220 -12.52 17.43 7.43
CA ALA A 220 -13.15 17.69 8.72
C ALA A 220 -12.24 18.59 9.58
N GLU A 221 -12.79 19.68 10.16
CA GLU A 221 -12.03 20.59 11.02
C GLU A 221 -11.36 19.86 12.20
N PRO A 222 -10.06 20.05 12.48
CA PRO A 222 -9.38 19.35 13.58
C PRO A 222 -10.02 19.64 14.94
N LEU A 223 -10.26 18.59 15.74
CA LEU A 223 -10.75 18.75 17.11
C LEU A 223 -9.57 18.70 18.11
N PRO A 224 -9.53 19.56 19.15
CA PRO A 224 -8.45 19.55 20.14
C PRO A 224 -8.20 18.19 20.81
N ILE A 225 -9.28 17.45 21.11
CA ILE A 225 -9.19 16.11 21.71
C ILE A 225 -8.50 15.10 20.78
N GLU A 226 -8.69 15.22 19.47
CA GLU A 226 -8.03 14.34 18.51
C GLU A 226 -6.54 14.61 18.46
N ALA A 227 -6.12 15.88 18.49
CA ALA A 227 -4.71 16.23 18.56
C ALA A 227 -4.02 15.66 19.82
N GLU A 228 -4.74 15.58 20.93
CA GLU A 228 -4.24 14.95 22.15
C GLU A 228 -4.13 13.43 22.02
N ILE A 229 -5.13 12.77 21.43
CA ILE A 229 -5.09 11.33 21.09
C ILE A 229 -3.91 11.04 20.16
N GLU A 230 -3.72 11.83 19.10
CA GLU A 230 -2.62 11.65 18.14
C GLU A 230 -1.24 11.79 18.81
N LYS A 231 -1.09 12.68 19.81
CA LYS A 231 0.14 12.77 20.62
C LYS A 231 0.38 11.48 21.41
N LEU A 232 -0.65 10.93 22.05
CA LEU A 232 -0.54 9.67 22.81
C LEU A 232 -0.16 8.49 21.90
N VAL A 233 -0.77 8.42 20.71
CA VAL A 233 -0.45 7.39 19.70
C VAL A 233 0.99 7.51 19.23
N ALA A 234 1.44 8.71 18.87
CA ALA A 234 2.82 8.95 18.41
C ALA A 234 3.87 8.64 19.48
N GLN A 235 3.57 8.90 20.76
CA GLN A 235 4.46 8.53 21.88
C GLN A 235 4.57 7.01 22.05
N ALA A 236 3.49 6.27 21.79
CA ALA A 236 3.47 4.81 21.90
C ALA A 236 4.15 4.11 20.72
N THR A 237 4.24 4.76 19.56
CA THR A 237 4.83 4.21 18.33
C THR A 237 5.54 5.32 17.54
N PRO A 238 6.74 5.74 17.98
CA PRO A 238 7.48 6.79 17.31
C PRO A 238 7.99 6.32 15.96
N LEU A 239 7.88 7.18 14.95
CA LEU A 239 8.46 6.94 13.63
C LEU A 239 9.97 7.13 13.66
N PRO A 240 10.73 6.41 12.80
CA PRO A 240 12.16 6.58 12.70
C PRO A 240 12.50 8.03 12.30
N PRO A 241 13.55 8.64 12.90
CA PRO A 241 13.97 9.97 12.53
C PRO A 241 14.46 9.98 11.07
N PRO A 242 14.24 11.07 10.32
CA PRO A 242 14.74 11.17 8.96
C PRO A 242 16.29 11.11 8.95
N PRO A 243 16.91 10.50 7.92
CA PRO A 243 18.36 10.48 7.80
C PRO A 243 18.92 11.90 7.71
N LYS A 244 20.13 12.08 8.25
CA LYS A 244 20.84 13.37 8.24
C LYS A 244 21.04 13.83 6.79
N PRO A 245 20.82 15.12 6.48
CA PRO A 245 20.93 15.60 5.11
C PRO A 245 22.37 15.56 4.61
N GLY A 246 22.55 15.02 3.41
CA GLY A 246 23.81 15.08 2.65
C GLY A 246 24.13 16.48 2.10
N THR A 247 25.28 16.61 1.43
CA THR A 247 25.76 17.90 0.88
C THR A 247 24.80 18.50 -0.15
N LEU A 248 24.28 17.70 -1.08
CA LEU A 248 23.36 18.19 -2.11
C LEU A 248 22.03 18.64 -1.51
N GLN A 249 21.53 17.94 -0.48
CA GLN A 249 20.31 18.33 0.21
C GLN A 249 20.48 19.62 1.02
N LYS A 250 21.65 19.85 1.62
CA LYS A 250 21.96 21.12 2.29
C LYS A 250 22.03 22.29 1.31
N ALA A 251 22.63 22.06 0.14
CA ALA A 251 22.72 23.07 -0.92
C ALA A 251 21.37 23.34 -1.61
N ASN A 252 20.50 22.33 -1.68
CA ASN A 252 19.20 22.39 -2.33
C ASN A 252 18.12 21.91 -1.34
N PRO A 253 17.75 22.72 -0.33
CA PRO A 253 16.80 22.31 0.69
C PRO A 253 15.41 22.08 0.09
N ASP A 254 14.70 21.11 0.67
CA ASP A 254 13.31 20.81 0.31
C ASP A 254 12.41 21.12 1.51
N PRO A 255 11.56 22.17 1.44
CA PRO A 255 10.71 22.57 2.55
C PRO A 255 9.64 21.52 2.89
N ARG A 256 9.34 20.59 1.98
CA ARG A 256 8.33 19.54 2.16
C ARG A 256 8.88 18.32 2.90
N ARG A 257 10.20 18.22 3.08
CA ARG A 257 10.88 17.07 3.70
C ARG A 257 10.40 16.74 5.11
N SER A 258 10.07 17.74 5.93
CA SER A 258 9.73 17.54 7.34
C SER A 258 8.46 16.72 7.56
N ALA A 259 7.58 16.68 6.56
CA ALA A 259 6.35 15.90 6.61
C ALA A 259 6.55 14.43 6.21
N LEU A 260 7.68 14.07 5.60
CA LEU A 260 7.92 12.72 5.09
C LEU A 260 8.93 11.98 5.97
N SER A 261 8.58 10.77 6.36
CA SER A 261 9.49 9.79 6.97
C SER A 261 9.44 8.48 6.20
N PHE A 262 10.52 7.72 6.26
CA PHE A 262 10.65 6.41 5.63
C PHE A 262 11.21 5.42 6.64
N ASP A 263 10.49 4.33 6.85
CA ASP A 263 10.95 3.19 7.63
C ASP A 263 11.61 2.20 6.67
N ALA A 264 12.94 2.10 6.75
CA ALA A 264 13.72 1.25 5.86
C ALA A 264 13.50 -0.25 6.15
N ASP A 265 13.24 -0.62 7.41
CA ASP A 265 13.05 -2.02 7.81
C ASP A 265 11.67 -2.50 7.36
N ALA A 266 10.64 -1.66 7.54
CA ALA A 266 9.29 -1.95 7.06
C ALA A 266 9.07 -1.61 5.56
N HIS A 267 10.05 -0.97 4.90
CA HIS A 267 9.93 -0.43 3.54
C HIS A 267 8.68 0.44 3.34
N GLN A 268 8.34 1.28 4.33
CA GLN A 268 7.07 2.01 4.39
C GLN A 268 7.31 3.52 4.49
N TYR A 269 6.65 4.27 3.62
CA TYR A 269 6.63 5.74 3.69
C TYR A 269 5.51 6.22 4.61
N TYR A 270 5.73 7.34 5.29
CA TYR A 270 4.71 8.03 6.07
C TYR A 270 4.73 9.52 5.76
N ILE A 271 3.56 10.08 5.44
CA ILE A 271 3.35 11.50 5.21
C ILE A 271 2.51 12.04 6.36
N ASN A 272 3.05 12.98 7.14
CA ASN A 272 2.45 13.50 8.38
C ASN A 272 2.03 12.37 9.34
N GLY A 273 2.87 11.35 9.42
CA GLY A 273 2.64 10.15 10.24
C GLY A 273 1.61 9.16 9.71
N GLN A 274 1.03 9.40 8.52
CA GLN A 274 0.09 8.49 7.88
C GLN A 274 0.79 7.64 6.80
N PRO A 275 0.55 6.32 6.74
CA PRO A 275 1.15 5.45 5.72
C PRO A 275 0.85 5.93 4.30
N ALA A 276 1.86 5.89 3.44
CA ALA A 276 1.80 6.26 2.03
C ALA A 276 2.23 5.10 1.13
N VAL A 277 1.57 4.91 0.00
CA VAL A 277 1.91 3.85 -0.96
C VAL A 277 3.17 4.26 -1.74
N ALA A 278 4.14 3.36 -1.82
CA ALA A 278 5.33 3.59 -2.63
C ALA A 278 4.97 3.60 -4.12
N VAL A 279 5.59 4.48 -4.91
CA VAL A 279 5.38 4.55 -6.37
C VAL A 279 5.69 3.21 -7.04
N SER A 280 6.73 2.50 -6.61
CA SER A 280 7.06 1.15 -7.09
C SER A 280 5.92 0.17 -6.83
N THR A 281 5.40 0.13 -5.59
CA THR A 281 4.27 -0.72 -5.22
C THR A 281 3.03 -0.41 -6.06
N LEU A 282 2.72 0.88 -6.27
CA LEU A 282 1.61 1.28 -7.14
C LEU A 282 1.80 0.74 -8.56
N VAL A 283 2.99 0.90 -9.16
CA VAL A 283 3.27 0.42 -10.51
C VAL A 283 3.13 -1.10 -10.59
N SER A 284 3.69 -1.85 -9.63
CA SER A 284 3.63 -3.32 -9.62
C SER A 284 2.20 -3.86 -9.62
N ARG A 285 1.22 -3.14 -9.05
CA ARG A 285 -0.19 -3.57 -9.04
C ARG A 285 -0.79 -3.73 -10.43
N PHE A 286 -0.19 -3.11 -11.45
CA PHE A 286 -0.63 -3.23 -12.84
C PHE A 286 0.10 -4.32 -13.62
N PHE A 287 0.89 -5.18 -12.96
CA PHE A 287 1.60 -6.26 -13.64
C PHE A 287 1.29 -7.62 -13.00
N PRO A 288 1.40 -8.71 -13.76
CA PRO A 288 1.29 -10.05 -13.23
C PRO A 288 2.33 -10.33 -12.15
N GLU A 289 1.91 -10.94 -11.05
CA GLU A 289 2.82 -11.39 -9.99
C GLU A 289 3.50 -12.70 -10.42
N PHE A 290 4.77 -12.88 -10.06
CA PHE A 290 5.49 -14.10 -10.43
C PHE A 290 5.01 -15.29 -9.59
N ASP A 291 4.32 -16.23 -10.25
CA ASP A 291 3.81 -17.46 -9.63
C ASP A 291 4.96 -18.43 -9.30
N THR A 292 5.62 -18.16 -8.18
CA THR A 292 6.79 -18.92 -7.72
C THR A 292 6.44 -20.39 -7.52
N GLU A 293 5.28 -20.69 -6.93
CA GLU A 293 4.82 -22.06 -6.68
C GLU A 293 4.70 -22.85 -8.00
N TYR A 294 3.95 -22.32 -8.97
CA TYR A 294 3.79 -22.97 -10.27
C TYR A 294 5.13 -23.14 -11.00
N TRP A 295 5.91 -22.06 -11.12
CA TRP A 295 7.12 -22.07 -11.95
C TRP A 295 8.24 -22.90 -11.33
N SER A 296 8.38 -22.88 -10.01
CA SER A 296 9.34 -23.73 -9.29
C SER A 296 9.01 -25.20 -9.49
N ALA A 297 7.74 -25.60 -9.36
CA ALA A 297 7.31 -26.97 -9.61
C ALA A 297 7.57 -27.42 -11.05
N TYR A 298 7.24 -26.55 -12.02
CA TYR A 298 7.51 -26.82 -13.43
C TYR A 298 9.01 -27.00 -13.71
N LYS A 299 9.87 -26.14 -13.16
CA LYS A 299 11.32 -26.20 -13.38
C LYS A 299 11.98 -27.34 -12.62
N ALA A 300 11.50 -27.66 -11.42
CA ALA A 300 11.94 -28.80 -10.63
C ALA A 300 11.74 -30.11 -11.40
N ALA A 301 10.57 -30.29 -12.00
CA ALA A 301 10.29 -31.45 -12.85
C ALA A 301 11.24 -31.58 -14.06
N GLN A 302 11.65 -30.46 -14.67
CA GLN A 302 12.63 -30.46 -15.77
C GLN A 302 14.05 -30.80 -15.32
N ARG A 303 14.41 -30.44 -14.08
CA ARG A 303 15.76 -30.57 -13.52
C ARG A 303 15.97 -31.85 -12.72
N GLY A 304 14.89 -32.54 -12.34
CA GLY A 304 14.94 -33.70 -11.44
C GLY A 304 15.27 -33.34 -9.99
N CYS A 305 14.83 -32.16 -9.53
CA CYS A 305 15.04 -31.65 -8.17
C CYS A 305 13.69 -31.28 -7.51
N THR A 306 13.65 -30.76 -6.28
CA THR A 306 12.40 -30.33 -5.66
C THR A 306 12.01 -28.88 -6.02
N PRO A 307 10.71 -28.51 -5.97
CA PRO A 307 10.27 -27.12 -6.15
C PRO A 307 10.92 -26.17 -5.14
N GLU A 308 11.07 -26.60 -3.89
CA GLU A 308 11.65 -25.80 -2.81
C GLU A 308 13.11 -25.45 -3.10
N GLU A 309 13.90 -26.39 -3.64
CA GLU A 309 15.29 -26.14 -4.05
C GLU A 309 15.37 -25.06 -5.14
N VAL A 310 14.47 -25.12 -6.14
CA VAL A 310 14.42 -24.11 -7.22
C VAL A 310 13.98 -22.76 -6.69
N ALA A 311 12.94 -22.73 -5.85
CA ALA A 311 12.45 -21.50 -5.24
C ALA A 311 13.52 -20.85 -4.35
N GLN A 312 14.26 -21.64 -3.57
CA GLN A 312 15.35 -21.16 -2.74
C GLN A 312 16.51 -20.61 -3.59
N GLU A 313 16.90 -21.29 -4.67
CA GLU A 313 17.91 -20.79 -5.61
C GLU A 313 17.53 -19.40 -6.17
N TRP A 314 16.27 -19.21 -6.54
CA TRP A 314 15.77 -17.92 -7.02
C TRP A 314 15.73 -16.86 -5.93
N ALA A 315 15.30 -17.22 -4.72
CA ALA A 315 15.27 -16.33 -3.56
C ALA A 315 16.69 -15.85 -3.21
N ASP A 316 17.68 -16.74 -3.20
CA ASP A 316 19.07 -16.42 -2.90
C ASP A 316 19.66 -15.47 -3.95
N LYS A 317 19.38 -15.73 -5.24
CA LYS A 317 19.80 -14.86 -6.36
C LYS A 317 19.14 -13.49 -6.28
N ALA A 318 17.85 -13.42 -5.95
CA ALA A 318 17.12 -12.18 -5.78
C ALA A 318 17.70 -11.37 -4.61
N ALA A 319 17.94 -12.01 -3.46
CA ALA A 319 18.50 -11.39 -2.27
C ALA A 319 19.93 -10.87 -2.52
N ALA A 320 20.78 -11.64 -3.19
CA ALA A 320 22.13 -11.21 -3.56
C ALA A 320 22.10 -10.02 -4.54
N SER A 321 21.23 -10.07 -5.55
CA SER A 321 21.06 -8.98 -6.53
C SER A 321 20.55 -7.70 -5.88
N SER A 322 19.59 -7.81 -4.96
CA SER A 322 19.05 -6.69 -4.19
C SER A 322 20.13 -6.03 -3.33
N ARG A 323 20.86 -6.82 -2.51
CA ARG A 323 21.97 -6.30 -1.67
C ARG A 323 23.04 -5.58 -2.49
N ALA A 324 23.44 -6.15 -3.62
CA ALA A 324 24.44 -5.54 -4.49
C ALA A 324 23.92 -4.25 -5.14
N GLY A 325 22.64 -4.20 -5.53
CA GLY A 325 21.98 -2.99 -6.01
C GLY A 325 21.95 -1.90 -4.94
N THR A 326 21.47 -2.21 -3.73
CA THR A 326 21.46 -1.26 -2.60
C THR A 326 22.85 -0.72 -2.29
N ALA A 327 23.88 -1.59 -2.29
CA ALA A 327 25.26 -1.17 -2.08
C ALA A 327 25.75 -0.20 -3.17
N LEU A 328 25.41 -0.45 -4.45
CA LEU A 328 25.79 0.43 -5.54
C LEU A 328 25.12 1.82 -5.42
N HIS A 329 23.83 1.88 -5.07
CA HIS A 329 23.14 3.16 -4.83
C HIS A 329 23.82 3.95 -3.70
N GLN A 330 24.11 3.29 -2.57
CA GLN A 330 24.80 3.95 -1.45
C GLN A 330 26.18 4.48 -1.86
N GLN A 331 26.96 3.71 -2.61
CA GLN A 331 28.27 4.14 -3.12
C GLN A 331 28.17 5.38 -4.01
N ILE A 332 27.17 5.43 -4.90
CA ILE A 332 26.93 6.58 -5.79
C ILE A 332 26.45 7.81 -4.99
N GLU A 333 25.56 7.60 -4.01
CA GLU A 333 25.10 8.67 -3.12
C GLU A 333 26.27 9.26 -2.31
N ASP A 334 27.12 8.40 -1.73
CA ASP A 334 28.31 8.80 -0.97
C ASP A 334 29.32 9.54 -1.85
N PHE A 335 29.50 9.12 -3.10
CA PHE A 335 30.33 9.84 -4.06
C PHE A 335 29.84 11.28 -4.26
N TYR A 336 28.55 11.47 -4.54
CA TYR A 336 28.00 12.81 -4.77
C TYR A 336 27.92 13.68 -3.52
N ASN A 337 27.70 13.09 -2.34
CA ASN A 337 27.50 13.86 -1.11
C ASN A 337 28.74 14.00 -0.23
N GLN A 338 29.72 13.10 -0.36
CA GLN A 338 30.89 13.03 0.51
C GLN A 338 32.20 13.03 -0.29
N GLY A 339 32.14 12.89 -1.62
CA GLY A 339 33.33 12.78 -2.46
C GLY A 339 34.06 11.46 -2.29
N THR A 340 33.40 10.44 -1.73
CA THR A 340 33.99 9.14 -1.41
C THR A 340 33.88 8.21 -2.62
N PRO A 341 34.98 7.88 -3.33
CA PRO A 341 34.93 6.90 -4.41
C PRO A 341 34.86 5.47 -3.84
N ALA A 342 34.15 4.59 -4.54
CA ALA A 342 34.17 3.15 -4.32
C ALA A 342 34.98 2.41 -5.41
N THR A 343 35.15 1.10 -5.24
CA THR A 343 35.81 0.21 -6.21
C THR A 343 34.83 -0.82 -6.76
N GLY A 344 35.22 -1.53 -7.82
CA GLY A 344 34.38 -2.54 -8.49
C GLY A 344 33.95 -2.11 -9.90
N SER A 345 33.58 -3.09 -10.73
CA SER A 345 33.22 -2.87 -12.14
C SER A 345 31.99 -1.97 -12.29
N GLU A 346 30.97 -2.18 -11.45
CA GLU A 346 29.72 -1.43 -11.46
C GLU A 346 29.95 0.05 -11.15
N PHE A 347 30.76 0.34 -10.12
CA PHE A 347 31.14 1.71 -9.80
C PHE A 347 32.06 2.32 -10.87
N ALA A 348 32.92 1.51 -11.51
CA ALA A 348 33.73 1.97 -12.65
C ALA A 348 32.86 2.34 -13.87
N HIS A 349 31.74 1.63 -14.12
CA HIS A 349 30.74 2.03 -15.10
C HIS A 349 30.10 3.37 -14.74
N PHE A 350 29.72 3.57 -13.47
CA PHE A 350 29.22 4.85 -12.99
C PHE A 350 30.24 5.98 -13.18
N LEU A 351 31.51 5.80 -12.82
CA LEU A 351 32.56 6.80 -13.02
C LEU A 351 32.77 7.13 -14.50
N SER A 352 32.57 6.16 -15.40
CA SER A 352 32.63 6.37 -16.84
C SER A 352 31.45 7.22 -17.33
N PHE A 353 30.24 6.95 -16.82
CA PHE A 353 29.08 7.82 -17.04
C PHE A 353 29.33 9.24 -16.50
N HIS A 354 29.73 9.38 -15.24
CA HIS A 354 29.97 10.69 -14.61
C HIS A 354 30.98 11.54 -15.40
N ARG A 355 32.07 10.93 -15.90
CA ARG A 355 33.05 11.62 -16.75
C ARG A 355 32.49 12.04 -18.10
N ALA A 356 31.74 11.16 -18.78
CA ALA A 356 31.13 11.45 -20.07
C ALA A 356 30.04 12.54 -19.97
N PHE A 357 29.38 12.64 -18.82
CA PHE A 357 28.31 13.57 -18.52
C PHE A 357 28.72 14.65 -17.50
N SER A 358 29.97 15.11 -17.57
CA SER A 358 30.54 16.13 -16.66
C SER A 358 29.84 17.50 -16.70
N HIS A 359 28.99 17.73 -17.71
CA HIS A 359 28.14 18.92 -17.82
C HIS A 359 26.88 18.85 -16.93
N LEU A 360 26.52 17.68 -16.41
CA LEU A 360 25.39 17.55 -15.49
C LEU A 360 25.71 18.26 -14.19
N VAL A 361 24.75 19.05 -13.70
CA VAL A 361 24.84 19.72 -12.41
C VAL A 361 23.98 18.93 -11.41
N PRO A 362 24.57 18.14 -10.49
CA PRO A 362 23.83 17.42 -9.47
C PRO A 362 22.93 18.36 -8.66
N HIS A 363 21.64 18.07 -8.60
CA HIS A 363 20.68 18.82 -7.81
C HIS A 363 20.31 18.08 -6.52
N ARG A 364 19.92 16.81 -6.66
CA ARG A 364 19.56 15.93 -5.54
C ARG A 364 19.94 14.48 -5.86
N THR A 365 20.25 13.72 -4.82
CA THR A 365 20.34 12.25 -4.82
C THR A 365 19.35 11.71 -3.80
N GLU A 366 18.89 10.47 -3.99
CA GLU A 366 17.94 9.79 -3.10
C GLU A 366 16.80 10.74 -2.66
N TRP A 367 16.26 11.48 -3.63
CA TRP A 367 15.30 12.53 -3.37
C TRP A 367 13.93 11.91 -3.14
N GLN A 368 13.57 11.85 -1.86
CA GLN A 368 12.25 11.44 -1.44
C GLN A 368 11.21 12.52 -1.79
N VAL A 369 10.22 12.15 -2.59
CA VAL A 369 9.12 13.01 -3.04
C VAL A 369 7.78 12.35 -2.73
N TYR A 370 6.73 13.16 -2.65
CA TYR A 370 5.41 12.67 -2.28
C TYR A 370 4.27 13.62 -2.69
N SER A 371 3.08 13.04 -2.75
CA SER A 371 1.79 13.71 -2.87
C SER A 371 0.95 13.37 -1.64
N GLU A 372 0.65 14.36 -0.81
CA GLU A 372 -0.30 14.28 0.31
C GLU A 372 -1.71 13.97 -0.21
N GLU A 373 -2.06 14.60 -1.33
CA GLU A 373 -3.35 14.44 -2.00
C GLU A 373 -3.50 13.06 -2.61
N LEU A 374 -2.43 12.28 -2.80
CA LEU A 374 -2.56 10.88 -3.18
C LEU A 374 -2.00 9.89 -2.17
N MET A 375 -1.46 10.35 -1.03
CA MET A 375 -0.68 9.51 -0.12
C MET A 375 0.26 8.57 -0.89
N LEU A 376 0.93 9.12 -1.90
CA LEU A 376 1.93 8.43 -2.72
C LEU A 376 3.29 9.02 -2.40
N ALA A 377 4.30 8.19 -2.28
CA ALA A 377 5.68 8.62 -2.06
C ALA A 377 6.67 7.73 -2.82
N GLY A 378 7.87 8.25 -3.05
CA GLY A 378 8.96 7.43 -3.55
C GLY A 378 10.26 8.22 -3.57
N THR A 379 11.33 7.55 -3.98
CA THR A 379 12.68 8.08 -3.92
C THR A 379 13.29 8.05 -5.31
N LEU A 380 13.76 9.21 -5.79
CA LEU A 380 14.48 9.35 -7.05
C LEU A 380 15.98 9.20 -6.79
N ASP A 381 16.65 8.37 -7.57
CA ASP A 381 18.08 8.12 -7.35
C ASP A 381 18.94 9.37 -7.60
N PHE A 382 18.76 10.03 -8.75
CA PHE A 382 19.54 11.20 -9.13
C PHE A 382 18.75 12.19 -9.99
N VAL A 383 18.83 13.46 -9.62
CA VAL A 383 18.24 14.57 -10.36
C VAL A 383 19.32 15.60 -10.67
N ALA A 384 19.47 15.93 -11.95
CA ALA A 384 20.37 16.98 -12.42
C ALA A 384 19.58 18.23 -12.83
N ARG A 385 20.16 19.41 -12.59
CA ARG A 385 19.62 20.69 -13.05
C ARG A 385 20.20 21.05 -14.41
N ASN A 386 19.32 21.43 -15.33
CA ASN A 386 19.68 21.91 -16.66
C ASN A 386 19.91 23.44 -16.64
N THR A 387 20.63 23.95 -17.63
CA THR A 387 20.93 25.39 -17.75
C THR A 387 19.69 26.27 -17.97
N ASP A 388 18.62 25.70 -18.51
CA ASP A 388 17.32 26.36 -18.71
C ASP A 388 16.41 26.34 -17.47
N GLY A 389 16.92 25.83 -16.33
CA GLY A 389 16.19 25.74 -15.07
C GLY A 389 15.30 24.50 -14.92
N THR A 390 15.13 23.69 -15.98
CA THR A 390 14.47 22.38 -15.88
C THR A 390 15.34 21.37 -15.15
N VAL A 391 14.80 20.19 -14.86
CA VAL A 391 15.55 19.07 -14.28
C VAL A 391 15.49 17.84 -15.18
N SER A 392 16.50 16.98 -15.10
CA SER A 392 16.49 15.66 -15.74
C SER A 392 16.70 14.56 -14.69
N ILE A 393 15.95 13.47 -14.82
CA ILE A 393 15.97 12.33 -13.88
C ILE A 393 16.86 11.22 -14.45
N TYR A 394 17.69 10.65 -13.58
CA TYR A 394 18.49 9.46 -13.88
C TYR A 394 18.26 8.45 -12.78
N ASP A 395 18.04 7.21 -13.20
CA ASP A 395 17.71 6.10 -12.33
C ASP A 395 18.71 4.97 -12.58
N TRP A 396 19.42 4.57 -11.52
CA TRP A 396 20.52 3.62 -11.57
C TRP A 396 19.93 2.21 -11.59
N LYS A 397 20.37 1.38 -12.54
CA LYS A 397 19.87 0.02 -12.68
C LYS A 397 20.99 -1.01 -12.76
N ARG A 398 21.09 -1.80 -11.70
CA ARG A 398 21.87 -3.04 -11.68
C ARG A 398 21.01 -4.21 -12.16
N SER A 399 20.72 -4.27 -13.46
CA SER A 399 19.86 -5.33 -14.01
C SER A 399 20.22 -5.71 -15.44
N HIS A 400 20.30 -7.01 -15.70
CA HIS A 400 20.43 -7.58 -17.05
C HIS A 400 19.07 -7.81 -17.74
N LYS A 401 17.96 -7.36 -17.14
CA LYS A 401 16.59 -7.53 -17.68
C LYS A 401 16.06 -6.30 -18.41
N VAL A 402 16.82 -5.19 -18.41
CA VAL A 402 16.41 -3.92 -19.04
C VAL A 402 16.89 -3.88 -20.49
N VAL A 403 18.17 -4.15 -20.71
CA VAL A 403 18.80 -4.17 -22.03
C VAL A 403 19.61 -5.43 -22.23
N ASP A 404 19.88 -5.82 -23.47
CA ASP A 404 20.88 -6.84 -23.80
C ASP A 404 22.30 -6.25 -23.78
N ALA A 405 23.32 -7.09 -24.07
CA ALA A 405 24.72 -6.66 -24.12
C ALA A 405 25.03 -5.61 -25.20
N ALA A 406 24.17 -5.49 -26.22
CA ALA A 406 24.28 -4.44 -27.23
C ALA A 406 23.64 -3.11 -26.76
N GLY A 407 22.89 -3.12 -25.66
CA GLY A 407 22.14 -1.98 -25.15
C GLY A 407 20.73 -1.86 -25.71
N GLN A 408 20.22 -2.89 -26.38
CA GLN A 408 18.85 -2.89 -26.89
C GLN A 408 17.87 -3.29 -25.80
N VAL A 409 16.76 -2.55 -25.69
CA VAL A 409 15.72 -2.81 -24.68
C VAL A 409 15.12 -4.20 -24.86
N GLN A 410 15.04 -4.96 -23.77
CA GLN A 410 14.41 -6.26 -23.73
C GLN A 410 12.91 -6.14 -23.46
N LEU A 411 12.11 -6.55 -24.44
CA LEU A 411 10.64 -6.55 -24.35
C LEU A 411 10.12 -7.97 -24.19
N ASN A 412 9.11 -8.14 -23.33
CA ASN A 412 8.37 -9.38 -23.21
C ASN A 412 7.26 -9.43 -24.26
N ARG A 413 7.25 -10.47 -25.10
CA ARG A 413 6.25 -10.64 -26.17
C ARG A 413 5.10 -11.56 -25.80
N TYR A 414 5.16 -12.19 -24.63
CA TYR A 414 4.24 -13.25 -24.22
C TYR A 414 3.27 -12.81 -23.12
N GLN A 415 3.53 -11.66 -22.49
CA GLN A 415 2.76 -11.18 -21.36
C GLN A 415 2.72 -9.66 -21.35
N THR A 416 1.57 -9.12 -20.97
CA THR A 416 1.30 -7.69 -20.85
C THR A 416 0.96 -7.34 -19.41
N ALA A 417 0.96 -6.04 -19.12
CA ALA A 417 0.36 -5.50 -17.91
C ALA A 417 -1.15 -5.88 -17.80
N GLU A 418 -1.69 -5.70 -16.60
CA GLU A 418 -3.07 -6.01 -16.21
C GLU A 418 -3.93 -4.73 -16.16
N GLY A 419 -5.26 -4.91 -16.15
CA GLY A 419 -6.23 -3.82 -16.02
C GLY A 419 -6.06 -2.73 -17.09
N PRO A 420 -6.05 -1.44 -16.72
CA PRO A 420 -6.06 -0.35 -17.69
C PRO A 420 -4.74 -0.18 -18.45
N LEU A 421 -3.66 -0.90 -18.11
CA LEU A 421 -2.35 -0.75 -18.76
C LEU A 421 -2.00 -1.90 -19.72
N GLY A 422 -2.96 -2.76 -20.07
CA GLY A 422 -2.74 -3.97 -20.88
C GLY A 422 -2.15 -3.76 -22.28
N ASP A 423 -1.96 -2.51 -22.73
CA ASP A 423 -1.20 -2.15 -23.94
C ASP A 423 0.33 -2.17 -23.75
N LEU A 424 0.83 -2.34 -22.52
CA LEU A 424 2.26 -2.41 -22.23
C LEU A 424 2.74 -3.86 -22.04
N PRO A 425 3.93 -4.22 -22.55
CA PRO A 425 4.53 -5.51 -22.27
C PRO A 425 4.98 -5.59 -20.80
N ASP A 426 4.85 -6.77 -20.19
CA ASP A 426 5.33 -7.03 -18.84
C ASP A 426 6.84 -7.30 -18.86
N CYS A 427 7.64 -6.24 -18.76
CA CYS A 427 9.09 -6.31 -18.67
C CYS A 427 9.67 -5.19 -17.81
N SER A 428 10.90 -5.37 -17.33
CA SER A 428 11.57 -4.40 -16.44
C SER A 428 11.61 -2.98 -17.01
N PHE A 429 11.77 -2.82 -18.33
CA PHE A 429 11.74 -1.51 -18.96
C PHE A 429 10.38 -0.81 -18.81
N SER A 430 9.26 -1.51 -18.96
CA SER A 430 7.91 -0.96 -18.76
C SER A 430 7.68 -0.53 -17.32
N HIS A 431 8.07 -1.36 -16.36
CA HIS A 431 7.97 -1.05 -14.92
C HIS A 431 8.74 0.23 -14.58
N TYR A 432 10.01 0.32 -14.97
CA TYR A 432 10.83 1.50 -14.67
C TYR A 432 10.41 2.75 -15.45
N THR A 433 9.90 2.57 -16.68
CA THR A 433 9.32 3.68 -17.46
C THR A 433 8.13 4.30 -16.73
N LEU A 434 7.20 3.49 -16.23
CA LEU A 434 6.05 3.99 -15.48
C LEU A 434 6.45 4.62 -14.15
N GLN A 435 7.41 4.03 -13.43
CA GLN A 435 7.94 4.58 -12.19
C GLN A 435 8.53 5.99 -12.41
N GLN A 436 9.40 6.19 -13.41
CA GLN A 436 9.95 7.51 -13.69
C GLN A 436 8.88 8.52 -14.13
N ASN A 437 7.90 8.08 -14.93
CA ASN A 437 6.80 8.96 -15.31
C ASN A 437 5.93 9.39 -14.12
N MET A 438 5.75 8.52 -13.11
CA MET A 438 5.12 8.88 -11.84
C MET A 438 5.97 9.88 -11.04
N TYR A 439 7.30 9.73 -11.02
CA TYR A 439 8.19 10.71 -10.39
C TYR A 439 8.18 12.05 -11.11
N LYS A 440 8.16 12.07 -12.45
CA LYS A 440 7.96 13.29 -13.23
C LYS A 440 6.65 13.97 -12.85
N TRP A 441 5.55 13.22 -12.80
CA TRP A 441 4.26 13.75 -12.37
C TRP A 441 4.32 14.37 -10.96
N LEU A 442 4.93 13.68 -9.98
CA LEU A 442 5.12 14.21 -8.62
C LEU A 442 5.94 15.50 -8.63
N LEU A 443 7.08 15.53 -9.34
CA LEU A 443 7.93 16.72 -9.42
C LEU A 443 7.22 17.92 -10.04
N GLU A 444 6.44 17.68 -11.09
CA GLU A 444 5.72 18.73 -11.84
C GLU A 444 4.49 19.25 -11.09
N THR A 445 3.80 18.40 -10.32
CA THR A 445 2.57 18.79 -9.62
C THR A 445 2.79 19.21 -8.18
N ASN A 446 3.76 18.62 -7.46
CA ASN A 446 3.96 18.85 -6.02
C ASN A 446 5.25 19.63 -5.69
N TYR A 447 6.20 19.76 -6.62
CA TYR A 447 7.52 20.36 -6.35
C TYR A 447 7.86 21.54 -7.28
N GLY A 448 6.94 21.95 -8.16
CA GLY A 448 7.13 23.10 -9.06
C GLY A 448 8.33 22.96 -10.03
N CYS A 449 8.79 21.73 -10.24
CA CYS A 449 9.86 21.42 -11.19
C CYS A 449 9.28 21.16 -12.57
N ARG A 450 10.07 21.34 -13.63
CA ARG A 450 9.73 20.84 -14.98
C ARG A 450 10.76 19.80 -15.38
N VAL A 451 10.31 18.60 -15.73
CA VAL A 451 11.23 17.51 -16.10
C VAL A 451 11.44 17.51 -17.61
N ARG A 452 12.69 17.68 -18.04
CA ARG A 452 13.10 17.72 -19.45
C ARG A 452 13.35 16.32 -20.00
N ASP A 453 14.17 15.53 -19.31
CA ASP A 453 14.52 14.18 -19.74
C ASP A 453 14.47 13.19 -18.57
N MET A 454 14.25 11.92 -18.90
CA MET A 454 14.27 10.81 -17.97
C MET A 454 15.13 9.68 -18.58
N HIS A 455 16.01 9.08 -17.78
CA HIS A 455 16.93 8.05 -18.25
C HIS A 455 17.08 6.91 -17.25
N LEU A 456 17.19 5.69 -17.75
CA LEU A 456 17.76 4.57 -16.99
C LEU A 456 19.24 4.48 -17.31
N VAL A 457 20.08 4.33 -16.29
CA VAL A 457 21.52 4.11 -16.43
C VAL A 457 21.82 2.70 -15.94
N VAL A 458 22.05 1.79 -16.88
CA VAL A 458 22.31 0.38 -16.59
C VAL A 458 23.80 0.20 -16.29
N LEU A 459 24.09 -0.30 -15.08
CA LEU A 459 25.43 -0.40 -14.48
C LEU A 459 25.79 -1.85 -14.12
N HIS A 460 25.42 -2.83 -14.95
CA HIS A 460 25.61 -4.25 -14.63
C HIS A 460 27.08 -4.69 -14.82
N PRO A 461 27.63 -5.56 -13.96
CA PRO A 461 29.02 -6.01 -14.07
C PRO A 461 29.30 -6.94 -15.25
N ASP A 462 28.26 -7.57 -15.81
CA ASP A 462 28.39 -8.50 -16.96
C ASP A 462 28.51 -7.77 -18.32
N TYR A 463 28.45 -6.43 -18.33
CA TYR A 463 28.61 -5.63 -19.54
C TYR A 463 29.98 -4.96 -19.56
N ASP A 464 30.51 -4.71 -20.75
CA ASP A 464 31.81 -4.02 -20.91
C ASP A 464 31.71 -2.50 -20.68
N ARG A 465 30.49 -1.96 -20.57
CA ARG A 465 30.21 -0.53 -20.41
C ARG A 465 28.84 -0.29 -19.74
N TYR A 466 28.61 0.94 -19.30
CA TYR A 466 27.27 1.39 -18.94
C TYR A 466 26.39 1.50 -20.19
N HIS A 467 25.07 1.35 -20.02
CA HIS A 467 24.10 1.68 -21.06
C HIS A 467 23.15 2.78 -20.58
N LEU A 468 22.99 3.82 -21.39
CA LEU A 468 22.04 4.90 -21.15
C LEU A 468 20.78 4.64 -21.98
N VAL A 469 19.64 4.49 -21.34
CA VAL A 469 18.36 4.21 -21.99
C VAL A 469 17.41 5.38 -21.76
N PRO A 470 17.03 6.13 -22.81
CA PRO A 470 16.02 7.17 -22.70
C PRO A 470 14.66 6.59 -22.29
N VAL A 471 13.99 7.23 -21.36
CA VAL A 471 12.65 6.85 -20.91
C VAL A 471 11.61 7.69 -21.65
N PRO A 472 10.67 7.07 -22.39
CA PRO A 472 9.63 7.81 -23.09
C PRO A 472 8.61 8.39 -22.10
N GLU A 473 8.05 9.54 -22.42
CA GLU A 473 6.91 10.09 -21.69
C GLU A 473 5.66 9.22 -21.90
N ARG A 474 4.90 8.99 -20.82
CA ARG A 474 3.69 8.17 -20.78
C ARG A 474 2.54 8.86 -20.03
N PRO A 475 2.16 10.11 -20.37
CA PRO A 475 1.15 10.86 -19.63
C PRO A 475 -0.21 10.14 -19.60
N ALA A 476 -0.59 9.45 -20.67
CA ALA A 476 -1.83 8.67 -20.73
C ALA A 476 -1.83 7.45 -19.81
N HIS A 477 -0.69 6.78 -19.62
CA HIS A 477 -0.57 5.66 -18.66
C HIS A 477 -0.56 6.17 -17.22
N VAL A 478 0.12 7.29 -16.96
CA VAL A 478 0.07 7.97 -15.66
C VAL A 478 -1.37 8.33 -15.30
N ALA A 479 -2.11 8.99 -16.21
CA ALA A 479 -3.51 9.34 -15.98
C ALA A 479 -4.36 8.11 -15.59
N ARG A 480 -4.24 7.00 -16.35
CA ARG A 480 -4.92 5.73 -16.05
C ARG A 480 -4.58 5.17 -14.67
N MET A 481 -3.30 5.21 -14.26
CA MET A 481 -2.91 4.79 -12.91
C MET A 481 -3.50 5.70 -11.82
N LEU A 482 -3.46 7.01 -12.04
CA LEU A 482 -4.00 8.00 -11.12
C LEU A 482 -5.52 7.87 -10.96
N ASP A 483 -6.24 7.55 -12.03
CA ASP A 483 -7.69 7.31 -12.00
C ASP A 483 -8.04 6.11 -11.13
N VAL A 484 -7.29 5.00 -11.23
CA VAL A 484 -7.45 3.86 -10.32
C VAL A 484 -7.18 4.25 -8.86
N VAL A 485 -6.12 5.02 -8.62
CA VAL A 485 -5.76 5.49 -7.29
C VAL A 485 -6.82 6.41 -6.70
N ARG A 486 -7.49 7.22 -7.53
CA ARG A 486 -8.59 8.11 -7.13
C ARG A 486 -9.93 7.38 -6.98
N ALA A 487 -10.19 6.35 -7.78
CA ALA A 487 -11.43 5.58 -7.72
C ALA A 487 -11.52 4.69 -6.47
N LYS A 488 -10.39 4.28 -5.89
CA LYS A 488 -10.33 3.58 -4.60
C LYS A 488 -10.53 4.52 -3.39
N ARG A 489 -11.08 5.73 -3.58
CA ARG A 489 -11.17 6.77 -2.55
C ARG A 489 -12.57 7.31 -2.38
#